data_AF-A0A845UYW4-F1
#
_entry.id   AF-A0A845UYW4-F1
#
_cell.length_a   1.000
_cell.length_b   1.000
_cell.length_c   1.000
_cell.angle_alpha   90.00
_cell.angle_beta   90.00
_cell.angle_gamma   90.00
#
_symmetry.space_group_name_H-M   'P 1'
#
loop_
_entity.id
_entity.type
_entity.pdbx_description
1 polymer ?
#
loop_
_entity_poly.entity_id
_entity_poly.type
_entity_poly.pdbx_seq_one_letter_code
_entity_poly.pdbx_strand_id
1 'polypeptide(L)'
;MSKYFLPIAIACGLALVLSGCARTPESQMTTMADPDCQPDPATPQAPADIRSLNNPLDMTPDQLAAGRDLYQDSARPVACAQCHGKQGDGTGPLGRHLDPSPPDLTCDFYRDIPDGQLFWITREGSNFMSNEPGHTDVRRPGRRDRASAMRPHRYFLTEEETWQVIGYMRTFHSE
;
A
#
# COMPACT_ATOMS: atom_id res chain seq x y z
N MET A 1 59.67 -19.27 -69.16
CA MET A 1 60.81 -18.34 -68.98
C MET A 1 60.48 -17.41 -67.83
N SER A 2 61.44 -17.28 -66.92
CA SER A 2 61.37 -16.63 -65.62
C SER A 2 61.18 -15.11 -65.67
N LYS A 3 60.84 -14.57 -64.49
CA LYS A 3 61.11 -13.24 -63.89
C LYS A 3 59.83 -12.37 -63.75
N TYR A 4 59.48 -11.71 -62.64
CA TYR A 4 60.27 -10.96 -61.64
C TYR A 4 59.50 -10.75 -60.30
N PHE A 5 60.26 -10.79 -59.18
CA PHE A 5 60.30 -9.95 -57.95
C PHE A 5 59.07 -9.43 -57.15
N LEU A 6 59.21 -9.62 -55.81
CA LEU A 6 58.58 -9.07 -54.56
C LEU A 6 58.42 -7.51 -54.51
N PRO A 7 57.69 -6.86 -53.56
CA PRO A 7 57.67 -7.14 -52.11
C PRO A 7 56.35 -6.98 -51.30
N ILE A 8 56.33 -7.76 -50.20
CA ILE A 8 55.82 -7.51 -48.82
C ILE A 8 54.95 -6.25 -48.60
N ALA A 9 53.73 -6.47 -48.09
CA ALA A 9 53.05 -5.54 -47.20
C ALA A 9 52.36 -6.31 -46.07
N ILE A 10 52.85 -6.08 -44.85
CA ILE A 10 52.27 -6.51 -43.58
C ILE A 10 51.01 -5.67 -43.34
N ALA A 11 49.88 -6.32 -43.07
CA ALA A 11 48.71 -5.67 -42.50
C ALA A 11 48.19 -6.50 -41.32
N CYS A 12 48.48 -6.01 -40.11
CA CYS A 12 47.78 -6.38 -38.89
C CYS A 12 46.28 -6.07 -39.05
N GLY A 13 45.42 -7.08 -38.96
CA GLY A 13 43.96 -6.94 -39.01
C GLY A 13 43.32 -7.57 -37.78
N LEU A 14 42.86 -6.68 -36.90
CA LEU A 14 42.24 -6.88 -35.59
C LEU A 14 41.07 -7.88 -35.60
N ALA A 15 41.01 -8.75 -34.58
CA ALA A 15 39.90 -9.67 -34.33
C ALA A 15 38.65 -8.93 -33.81
N LEU A 16 37.47 -9.29 -34.34
CA LEU A 16 36.18 -9.07 -33.68
C LEU A 16 35.31 -10.31 -33.86
N VAL A 17 35.31 -11.16 -32.84
CA VAL A 17 34.43 -12.33 -32.75
C VAL A 17 33.09 -11.86 -32.18
N LEU A 18 32.08 -11.70 -33.05
CA LEU A 18 30.71 -11.42 -32.62
C LEU A 18 30.00 -12.74 -32.29
N SER A 19 30.21 -13.24 -31.07
CA SER A 19 29.35 -14.28 -30.47
C SER A 19 28.04 -13.61 -30.00
N GLY A 20 27.03 -13.62 -30.87
CA GLY A 20 25.67 -13.24 -30.51
C GLY A 20 24.94 -14.40 -29.84
N CYS A 21 24.80 -14.37 -28.51
CA CYS A 21 23.87 -15.26 -27.81
C CYS A 21 22.43 -14.78 -28.06
N ALA A 22 21.62 -15.62 -28.70
CA ALA A 22 20.18 -15.44 -28.74
C ALA A 22 19.63 -15.50 -27.30
N ARG A 23 19.06 -14.40 -26.81
CA ARG A 23 18.25 -14.39 -25.58
C ARG A 23 16.79 -14.52 -26.00
N THR A 24 16.16 -15.61 -25.62
CA THR A 24 14.70 -15.69 -25.49
C THR A 24 14.26 -14.71 -24.40
N PRO A 25 13.21 -13.89 -24.61
CA PRO A 25 12.61 -13.17 -23.51
C PRO A 25 11.71 -14.14 -22.75
N GLU A 26 12.30 -14.84 -21.79
CA GLU A 26 11.56 -15.33 -20.64
C GLU A 26 11.51 -14.19 -19.64
N SER A 27 10.49 -13.34 -19.73
CA SER A 27 10.18 -12.41 -18.66
C SER A 27 8.67 -12.34 -18.45
N GLN A 28 8.26 -13.14 -17.47
CA GLN A 28 7.36 -12.71 -16.40
C GLN A 28 5.96 -12.35 -16.86
N MET A 29 5.10 -13.36 -16.71
CA MET A 29 3.72 -13.20 -16.30
C MET A 29 3.69 -12.47 -14.93
N THR A 30 3.88 -11.15 -14.94
CA THR A 30 3.38 -10.30 -13.86
C THR A 30 1.88 -10.24 -14.05
N THR A 31 1.15 -10.90 -13.16
CA THR A 31 -0.25 -10.54 -12.87
C THR A 31 -0.31 -9.01 -12.80
N MET A 32 -1.13 -8.38 -13.64
CA MET A 32 -1.40 -6.95 -13.56
C MET A 32 -2.12 -6.74 -12.22
N ALA A 33 -1.34 -6.54 -11.15
CA ALA A 33 -1.87 -6.12 -9.88
C ALA A 33 -2.54 -4.77 -10.10
N ASP A 34 -3.82 -4.66 -9.71
CA ASP A 34 -4.54 -3.41 -9.79
C ASP A 34 -3.70 -2.32 -9.10
N PRO A 35 -3.30 -1.25 -9.80
CA PRO A 35 -2.49 -0.18 -9.21
C PRO A 35 -3.17 0.45 -7.99
N ASP A 36 -4.51 0.37 -7.90
CA ASP A 36 -5.29 0.91 -6.77
C ASP A 36 -5.30 -0.06 -5.56
N CYS A 37 -4.89 -1.31 -5.74
CA CYS A 37 -4.76 -2.34 -4.69
C CYS A 37 -3.35 -2.50 -4.12
N GLN A 38 -2.47 -1.51 -4.29
CA GLN A 38 -1.13 -1.55 -3.71
C GLN A 38 -1.09 -0.79 -2.38
N PRO A 39 -0.71 -1.43 -1.25
CA PRO A 39 -0.52 -0.71 0.00
C PRO A 39 0.61 0.30 -0.15
N ASP A 40 0.47 1.46 0.51
CA ASP A 40 1.57 2.42 0.57
C ASP A 40 2.76 1.80 1.32
N PRO A 41 3.93 1.59 0.68
CA PRO A 41 5.09 0.95 1.30
C PRO A 41 5.64 1.71 2.52
N ALA A 42 5.29 2.98 2.67
CA ALA A 42 5.67 3.79 3.81
C ALA A 42 4.65 3.73 4.97
N THR A 43 3.60 2.92 4.86
CA THR A 43 2.74 2.58 6.01
C THR A 43 3.56 1.74 7.00
N PRO A 44 3.72 2.18 8.26
CA PRO A 44 4.55 1.47 9.22
C PRO A 44 3.93 0.13 9.64
N GLN A 45 4.79 -0.80 10.04
CA GLN A 45 4.36 -2.04 10.69
C GLN A 45 4.17 -1.82 12.18
N ALA A 46 3.10 -2.40 12.72
CA ALA A 46 2.83 -2.39 14.15
C ALA A 46 3.89 -3.18 14.93
N PRO A 47 4.18 -2.79 16.20
CA PRO A 47 4.95 -3.61 17.12
C PRO A 47 4.46 -5.05 17.15
N ALA A 48 5.39 -6.01 17.26
CA ALA A 48 5.09 -7.42 17.04
C ALA A 48 4.01 -7.99 17.98
N ASP A 49 3.98 -7.52 19.22
CA ASP A 49 2.97 -7.86 20.22
C ASP A 49 1.58 -7.37 19.81
N ILE A 50 1.46 -6.09 19.40
CA ILE A 50 0.19 -5.53 18.94
C ILE A 50 -0.25 -6.18 17.62
N ARG A 51 0.69 -6.35 16.67
CA ARG A 51 0.42 -6.96 15.36
C ARG A 51 -0.16 -8.37 15.46
N SER A 52 0.19 -9.10 16.52
CA SER A 52 -0.26 -10.47 16.77
C SER A 52 -1.66 -10.56 17.39
N LEU A 53 -2.26 -9.44 17.78
CA LEU A 53 -3.61 -9.42 18.32
C LEU A 53 -4.64 -9.78 17.25
N ASN A 54 -5.61 -10.58 17.65
CA ASN A 54 -6.86 -10.78 16.92
C ASN A 54 -7.94 -9.90 17.53
N ASN A 55 -9.01 -9.62 16.78
CA ASN A 55 -10.18 -8.94 17.34
C ASN A 55 -10.72 -9.75 18.55
N PRO A 56 -10.73 -9.18 19.76
CA PRO A 56 -11.13 -9.89 20.97
C PRO A 56 -12.65 -9.93 21.16
N LEU A 57 -13.41 -9.18 20.37
CA LEU A 57 -14.85 -9.09 20.47
C LEU A 57 -15.51 -10.21 19.66
N ASP A 58 -16.57 -10.80 20.22
CA ASP A 58 -17.48 -11.64 19.45
C ASP A 58 -18.25 -10.76 18.46
N MET A 59 -18.08 -10.99 17.16
CA MET A 59 -18.71 -10.21 16.08
C MET A 59 -20.21 -10.54 15.93
N THR A 60 -20.99 -10.21 16.95
CA THR A 60 -22.46 -10.31 16.93
C THR A 60 -23.06 -9.28 15.98
N PRO A 61 -24.34 -9.43 15.57
CA PRO A 61 -25.02 -8.42 14.77
C PRO A 61 -24.99 -7.01 15.36
N ASP A 62 -25.09 -6.89 16.69
CA ASP A 62 -25.05 -5.60 17.38
C ASP A 62 -23.64 -4.98 17.32
N GLN A 63 -22.58 -5.79 17.49
CA GLN A 63 -21.20 -5.32 17.37
C GLN A 63 -20.86 -4.88 15.94
N LEU A 64 -21.34 -5.63 14.94
CA LEU A 64 -21.20 -5.24 13.53
C LEU A 64 -22.00 -3.98 13.18
N ALA A 65 -23.20 -3.81 13.77
CA ALA A 65 -24.01 -2.61 13.59
C ALA A 65 -23.33 -1.37 14.22
N ALA A 66 -22.76 -1.51 15.42
CA ALA A 66 -21.97 -0.44 16.05
C ALA A 66 -20.74 -0.08 15.21
N GLY A 67 -19.99 -1.08 14.74
CA GLY A 67 -18.84 -0.86 13.85
C GLY A 67 -19.22 -0.18 12.53
N ARG A 68 -20.37 -0.54 11.96
CA ARG A 68 -20.93 0.11 10.76
C ARG A 68 -21.25 1.58 11.02
N ASP A 69 -21.97 1.88 12.09
CA ASP A 69 -22.35 3.25 12.45
C ASP A 69 -21.11 4.14 12.61
N LEU A 70 -20.08 3.65 13.32
CA LEU A 70 -18.80 4.33 13.46
C LEU A 70 -18.12 4.56 12.11
N TYR A 71 -18.01 3.51 11.29
CA TYR A 71 -17.34 3.59 9.98
C TYR A 71 -18.07 4.55 9.03
N GLN A 72 -19.39 4.48 8.97
CA GLN A 72 -20.19 5.20 7.99
C GLN A 72 -20.50 6.64 8.42
N ASP A 73 -20.76 6.88 9.71
CA ASP A 73 -21.49 8.08 10.14
C ASP A 73 -20.93 8.74 11.41
N SER A 74 -20.73 8.02 12.52
CA SER A 74 -20.61 8.62 13.86
C SER A 74 -19.17 8.85 14.36
N ALA A 75 -18.16 8.20 13.76
CA ALA A 75 -16.78 8.37 14.20
C ALA A 75 -16.31 9.84 14.05
N ARG A 76 -15.50 10.28 15.03
CA ARG A 76 -14.96 11.65 15.09
C ARG A 76 -13.46 11.67 14.80
N PRO A 77 -12.92 12.79 14.28
CA PRO A 77 -13.60 14.02 13.89
C PRO A 77 -14.35 13.92 12.55
N VAL A 78 -14.19 12.81 11.85
CA VAL A 78 -14.82 12.50 10.56
C VAL A 78 -15.01 10.99 10.47
N ALA A 79 -16.14 10.56 9.91
CA ALA A 79 -16.41 9.13 9.68
C ALA A 79 -15.43 8.53 8.67
N CYS A 80 -15.09 7.25 8.85
CA CYS A 80 -14.11 6.54 8.02
C CYS A 80 -14.50 6.56 6.54
N ALA A 81 -15.79 6.38 6.24
CA ALA A 81 -16.35 6.35 4.89
C ALA A 81 -16.17 7.68 4.12
N GLN A 82 -15.96 8.81 4.80
CA GLN A 82 -15.71 10.08 4.13
C GLN A 82 -14.36 10.08 3.38
N CYS A 83 -13.41 9.26 3.84
CA CYS A 83 -12.11 9.08 3.21
C CYS A 83 -12.04 7.74 2.46
N HIS A 84 -12.45 6.64 3.09
CA HIS A 84 -12.33 5.28 2.55
C HIS A 84 -13.53 4.80 1.72
N GLY A 85 -14.57 5.62 1.57
CA GLY A 85 -15.80 5.24 0.86
C GLY A 85 -16.71 4.35 1.70
N LYS A 86 -18.03 4.38 1.45
CA LYS A 86 -19.02 3.58 2.21
C LYS A 86 -18.85 2.08 2.02
N GLN A 87 -18.27 1.68 0.88
CA GLN A 87 -18.00 0.30 0.48
C GLN A 87 -16.56 -0.14 0.81
N GLY A 88 -15.72 0.75 1.34
CA GLY A 88 -14.30 0.47 1.54
C GLY A 88 -13.42 0.68 0.32
N ASP A 89 -13.99 1.05 -0.82
CA ASP A 89 -13.33 1.18 -2.14
C ASP A 89 -12.35 2.36 -2.30
N GLY A 90 -12.04 3.10 -1.23
CA GLY A 90 -11.14 4.26 -1.29
C GLY A 90 -11.73 5.49 -2.00
N THR A 91 -13.00 5.43 -2.46
CA THR A 91 -13.64 6.50 -3.25
C THR A 91 -14.37 7.56 -2.41
N GLY A 92 -14.03 7.67 -1.13
CA GLY A 92 -14.64 8.63 -0.21
C GLY A 92 -14.55 10.07 -0.74
N PRO A 93 -15.58 10.91 -0.51
CA PRO A 93 -15.64 12.27 -1.07
C PRO A 93 -14.45 13.16 -0.68
N LEU A 94 -13.84 12.91 0.47
CA LEU A 94 -12.61 13.58 0.91
C LEU A 94 -11.35 12.86 0.42
N GLY A 95 -11.38 11.53 0.35
CA GLY A 95 -10.23 10.68 0.00
C GLY A 95 -9.62 11.00 -1.37
N ARG A 96 -10.45 11.30 -2.37
CA ARG A 96 -10.03 11.68 -3.73
C ARG A 96 -9.16 12.95 -3.81
N HIS A 97 -9.13 13.75 -2.75
CA HIS A 97 -8.35 14.98 -2.68
C HIS A 97 -7.03 14.81 -1.90
N LEU A 98 -6.81 13.62 -1.34
CA LEU A 98 -5.60 13.26 -0.60
C LEU A 98 -4.55 12.65 -1.53
N ASP A 99 -3.29 12.76 -1.13
CA ASP A 99 -2.16 12.19 -1.84
C ASP A 99 -1.20 11.56 -0.81
N PRO A 100 -1.13 10.22 -0.64
CA PRO A 100 -1.94 9.21 -1.33
C PRO A 100 -3.43 9.36 -1.07
N SER A 101 -4.23 8.91 -2.03
CA SER A 101 -5.61 8.54 -1.74
C SER A 101 -5.62 7.39 -0.73
N PRO A 102 -6.63 7.32 0.14
CA PRO A 102 -6.85 6.13 0.94
C PRO A 102 -6.94 4.88 0.05
N PRO A 103 -6.38 3.74 0.48
CA PRO A 103 -6.40 2.52 -0.32
C PRO A 103 -7.82 1.96 -0.43
N ASP A 104 -8.04 1.15 -1.46
CA ASP A 104 -9.20 0.27 -1.56
C ASP A 104 -9.05 -0.88 -0.56
N LEU A 105 -9.86 -0.85 0.50
CA LEU A 105 -9.91 -1.83 1.57
C LEU A 105 -10.58 -3.14 1.14
N THR A 106 -11.19 -3.22 -0.04
CA THR A 106 -11.82 -4.44 -0.59
C THR A 106 -10.81 -5.37 -1.26
N CYS A 107 -9.61 -4.87 -1.57
CA CYS A 107 -8.55 -5.65 -2.18
C CYS A 107 -8.09 -6.81 -1.26
N ASP A 108 -7.76 -7.96 -1.85
CA ASP A 108 -7.34 -9.16 -1.10
C ASP A 108 -6.12 -8.93 -0.20
N PHE A 109 -5.25 -7.98 -0.55
CA PHE A 109 -4.16 -7.58 0.35
C PHE A 109 -4.68 -7.21 1.75
N TYR A 110 -5.77 -6.44 1.85
CA TYR A 110 -6.36 -5.98 3.11
C TYR A 110 -7.14 -7.09 3.83
N ARG A 111 -7.63 -8.11 3.11
CA ARG A 111 -8.20 -9.33 3.68
C ARG A 111 -7.18 -10.04 4.57
N ASP A 112 -5.92 -10.11 4.12
CA ASP A 112 -4.86 -10.89 4.77
C ASP A 112 -4.02 -10.09 5.78
N ILE A 113 -4.21 -8.77 5.89
CA ILE A 113 -3.57 -7.97 6.95
C ILE A 113 -4.07 -8.46 8.32
N PRO A 114 -3.19 -8.71 9.31
CA PRO A 114 -3.62 -9.05 10.67
C PRO A 114 -4.48 -7.98 11.34
N ASP A 115 -5.47 -8.38 12.12
CA ASP A 115 -6.35 -7.49 12.90
C ASP A 115 -5.55 -6.48 13.75
N GLY A 116 -4.50 -6.95 14.45
CA GLY A 116 -3.62 -6.10 15.23
C GLY A 116 -2.91 -5.00 14.44
N GLN A 117 -2.58 -5.25 13.16
CA GLN A 117 -2.04 -4.22 12.27
C GLN A 117 -3.08 -3.15 11.93
N LEU A 118 -4.32 -3.56 11.62
CA LEU A 118 -5.43 -2.63 11.36
C LEU A 118 -5.78 -1.81 12.60
N PHE A 119 -5.77 -2.45 13.77
CA PHE A 119 -5.97 -1.80 15.07
C PHE A 119 -4.94 -0.71 15.30
N TRP A 120 -3.67 -1.07 15.18
CA TRP A 120 -2.58 -0.12 15.43
C TRP A 120 -2.63 1.07 14.47
N ILE A 121 -2.82 0.83 13.17
CA ILE A 121 -2.93 1.92 12.18
C ILE A 121 -4.16 2.79 12.43
N THR A 122 -5.31 2.22 12.80
CA THR A 122 -6.50 3.02 13.15
C THR A 122 -6.25 3.92 14.35
N ARG A 123 -5.65 3.37 15.41
CA ARG A 123 -5.38 4.11 16.66
C ARG A 123 -4.35 5.21 16.47
N GLU A 124 -3.29 4.91 15.74
CA GLU A 124 -2.08 5.71 15.71
C GLU A 124 -1.89 6.52 14.43
N GLY A 125 -2.66 6.21 13.39
CA GLY A 125 -2.54 6.80 12.07
C GLY A 125 -1.49 6.11 11.20
N SER A 126 -1.49 6.48 9.92
CA SER A 126 -0.58 5.89 8.92
C SER A 126 0.79 6.58 8.86
N ASN A 127 1.06 7.52 9.76
CA ASN A 127 2.32 8.26 9.82
C ASN A 127 2.80 8.43 11.26
N PHE A 128 3.79 7.63 11.65
CA PHE A 128 4.51 7.88 12.89
C PHE A 128 5.65 8.88 12.69
N MET A 129 5.48 10.00 13.39
CA MET A 129 6.31 11.18 13.70
C MET A 129 7.81 11.17 13.36
N SER A 130 8.37 12.32 12.99
CA SER A 130 8.82 13.24 14.05
C SER A 130 8.16 14.63 13.98
N ASN A 131 7.25 14.88 14.92
CA ASN A 131 6.74 16.18 15.41
C ASN A 131 5.52 16.77 14.65
N GLU A 132 4.31 16.50 15.17
CA GLU A 132 2.98 17.13 14.94
C GLU A 132 2.94 18.64 14.52
N PRO A 133 1.84 19.20 13.94
CA PRO A 133 0.62 18.61 13.37
C PRO A 133 0.46 18.83 11.84
N GLY A 134 -0.21 17.89 11.17
CA GLY A 134 -0.95 18.13 9.92
C GLY A 134 -0.24 17.88 8.60
N HIS A 135 1.09 17.75 8.55
CA HIS A 135 1.82 17.32 7.36
C HIS A 135 3.06 16.52 7.75
N THR A 136 3.26 15.41 7.06
CA THR A 136 4.42 14.53 7.23
C THR A 136 5.51 15.00 6.28
N ASP A 137 6.77 15.14 6.72
CA ASP A 137 7.93 15.35 5.83
C ASP A 137 8.37 14.02 5.15
N VAL A 138 7.40 13.17 4.83
CA VAL A 138 7.66 11.93 4.10
C VAL A 138 7.74 12.27 2.62
N ARG A 139 8.96 12.61 2.18
CA ARG A 139 9.27 12.84 0.76
C ARG A 139 9.06 11.55 -0.03
N ARG A 140 8.01 11.52 -0.88
CA ARG A 140 7.71 10.41 -1.80
C ARG A 140 8.03 10.81 -3.24
N PRO A 141 9.08 10.25 -3.88
CA PRO A 141 9.42 10.57 -5.27
C PRO A 141 8.23 10.33 -6.22
N GLY A 142 7.91 11.32 -7.06
CA GLY A 142 6.79 11.25 -8.00
C GLY A 142 5.41 11.59 -7.43
N ARG A 143 5.32 12.02 -6.16
CA ARG A 143 4.08 12.44 -5.48
C ARG A 143 4.23 13.87 -4.96
N ARG A 144 3.15 14.51 -4.51
CA ARG A 144 3.22 15.87 -3.96
C ARG A 144 4.12 15.90 -2.72
N ASP A 145 4.85 17.00 -2.53
CA ASP A 145 5.79 17.19 -1.42
C ASP A 145 5.16 17.13 -0.02
N ARG A 146 3.83 17.13 0.09
CA ARG A 146 3.07 17.02 1.35
C ARG A 146 2.15 15.82 1.29
N ALA A 147 2.67 14.65 1.65
CA ALA A 147 1.88 13.44 1.73
C ALA A 147 0.78 13.57 2.79
N SER A 148 -0.42 13.11 2.44
CA SER A 148 -1.56 12.93 3.32
C SER A 148 -1.37 11.65 4.11
N ALA A 149 -1.75 11.68 5.39
CA ALA A 149 -1.71 10.52 6.25
C ALA A 149 -3.02 10.41 7.02
N MET A 150 -3.42 9.17 7.33
CA MET A 150 -4.50 8.93 8.26
C MET A 150 -4.06 9.41 9.64
N ARG A 151 -4.88 10.26 10.27
CA ARG A 151 -4.60 10.80 11.60
C ARG A 151 -4.87 9.72 12.67
N PRO A 152 -4.24 9.82 13.84
CA PRO A 152 -4.56 8.92 14.95
C PRO A 152 -6.00 9.08 15.44
N HIS A 153 -6.77 7.99 15.45
CA HIS A 153 -8.13 7.97 16.00
C HIS A 153 -8.20 7.61 17.49
N ARG A 154 -7.09 7.25 18.15
CA ARG A 154 -7.05 6.94 19.60
C ARG A 154 -7.59 8.05 20.50
N TYR A 155 -7.63 9.29 20.02
CA TYR A 155 -8.15 10.45 20.76
C TYR A 155 -9.69 10.58 20.66
N PHE A 156 -10.33 9.81 19.79
CA PHE A 156 -11.75 9.93 19.47
C PHE A 156 -12.52 8.63 19.55
N LEU A 157 -11.84 7.48 19.43
CA LEU A 157 -12.40 6.15 19.59
C LEU A 157 -11.77 5.46 20.81
N THR A 158 -12.56 4.66 21.49
CA THR A 158 -12.11 3.66 22.46
C THR A 158 -11.48 2.46 21.74
N GLU A 159 -10.85 1.56 22.49
CA GLU A 159 -10.31 0.32 21.90
C GLU A 159 -11.43 -0.60 21.42
N GLU A 160 -12.52 -0.71 22.18
CA GLU A 160 -13.70 -1.48 21.79
C GLU A 160 -14.30 -0.95 20.47
N GLU A 161 -14.52 0.35 20.35
CA GLU A 161 -15.00 0.98 19.11
C GLU A 161 -14.04 0.76 17.93
N THR A 162 -12.73 0.77 18.19
CA THR A 162 -11.74 0.46 17.16
C THR A 162 -11.89 -0.98 16.66
N TRP A 163 -12.08 -1.94 17.59
CA TRP A 163 -12.31 -3.34 17.24
C TRP A 163 -13.65 -3.57 16.54
N GLN A 164 -14.70 -2.84 16.91
CA GLN A 164 -15.99 -2.85 16.21
C GLN A 164 -15.83 -2.40 14.75
N VAL A 165 -15.13 -1.29 14.50
CA VAL A 165 -14.86 -0.79 13.14
C VAL A 165 -14.09 -1.82 12.32
N ILE A 166 -13.06 -2.45 12.88
CA ILE A 166 -12.28 -3.49 12.19
C ILE A 166 -13.17 -4.70 11.88
N GLY A 167 -13.99 -5.11 12.85
CA GLY A 167 -15.00 -6.15 12.65
C GLY A 167 -15.93 -5.86 11.48
N TYR A 168 -16.44 -4.63 11.40
CA TYR A 168 -17.22 -4.18 10.25
C TYR A 168 -16.40 -4.14 8.95
N MET A 169 -15.15 -3.66 8.96
CA MET A 169 -14.30 -3.64 7.77
C MET A 169 -14.09 -5.05 7.18
N ARG A 170 -14.01 -6.08 8.02
CA ARG A 170 -13.92 -7.47 7.53
C ARG A 170 -15.11 -7.89 6.68
N THR A 171 -16.27 -7.24 6.82
CA THR A 171 -17.47 -7.54 6.02
C THR A 171 -17.34 -7.13 4.55
N PHE A 172 -16.37 -6.29 4.19
CA PHE A 172 -16.07 -5.97 2.78
C PHE A 172 -15.54 -7.18 1.99
N HIS A 173 -15.12 -8.22 2.69
CA HIS A 173 -14.52 -9.42 2.12
C HIS A 173 -15.41 -10.65 2.28
N SER A 174 -16.57 -10.51 2.93
CA SER A 174 -17.55 -11.59 3.09
C SER A 174 -18.36 -11.73 1.80
N GLU A 175 -18.41 -12.93 1.23
CA GLU A 175 -19.20 -13.26 0.03
C GLU A 175 -20.72 -13.07 0.22
#